data_AF-A0A1Y0G1Z3-F1
#
_entry.id   AF-A0A1Y0G1Z3-F1
#
_cell.length_a   1.000
_cell.length_b   1.000
_cell.length_c   1.000
_cell.angle_alpha   90.00
_cell.angle_beta   90.00
_cell.angle_gamma   90.00
#
_symmetry.space_group_name_H-M   'P 1'
#
loop_
_entity.id
_entity.type
_entity.pdbx_description
1 polymer ?
#
loop_
_entity_poly.entity_id
_entity_poly.type
_entity_poly.pdbx_seq_one_letter_code
_entity_poly.pdbx_strand_id
1 'polypeptide(L)'
;MKLLTKVHDLDEAQSIKYRLEFRGIPIFIGSENSGPAIGAMPAADCYTIWAEVDEQYQCALIALSNEDYEPAAPINIGEFRSAQDHAVSEVRNTFSKINQYILNVVMLGVIGWFIYYAVSRI
;
A
#
# COMPACT_ATOMS: atom_id res chain seq x y z
N MET A 1 8.08 9.56 -1.95
CA MET A 1 8.74 8.56 -1.08
C MET A 1 10.23 8.55 -1.38
N LYS A 2 11.08 8.54 -0.35
CA LYS A 2 12.55 8.53 -0.49
C LYS A 2 13.18 7.41 0.31
N LEU A 3 14.19 6.76 -0.27
CA LEU A 3 14.89 5.63 0.32
C LEU A 3 15.72 6.08 1.53
N LEU A 4 15.51 5.48 2.70
CA LEU A 4 16.30 5.74 3.90
C LEU A 4 17.45 4.75 4.05
N THR A 5 17.13 3.46 4.12
CA THR A 5 18.12 2.40 4.34
C THR A 5 17.58 1.04 3.90
N LYS A 6 18.46 0.04 3.91
CA LYS A 6 18.14 -1.37 3.65
C LYS A 6 18.66 -2.22 4.80
N VAL A 7 17.85 -3.18 5.23
CA VAL A 7 18.18 -4.12 6.31
C VAL A 7 17.81 -5.54 5.89
N HIS A 8 18.55 -6.52 6.35
CA HIS A 8 18.32 -7.93 6.01
C HIS A 8 17.41 -8.62 7.03
N ASP A 9 17.26 -8.04 8.23
CA ASP A 9 16.42 -8.57 9.29
C ASP A 9 15.06 -7.85 9.33
N LEU A 10 14.00 -8.64 9.44
CA LEU A 10 12.62 -8.14 9.55
C LEU A 10 12.42 -7.45 10.89
N ASP A 11 12.97 -8.00 11.97
CA ASP A 11 12.79 -7.46 13.32
C ASP A 11 13.48 -6.10 13.44
N GLU A 12 14.66 -5.95 12.83
CA GLU A 12 15.35 -4.67 12.69
C GLU A 12 14.53 -3.67 11.88
N ALA A 13 13.97 -4.08 10.75
CA ALA A 13 13.12 -3.22 9.92
C ALA A 13 11.88 -2.71 10.68
N GLN A 14 11.21 -3.61 11.40
CA GLN A 14 10.04 -3.30 12.20
C GLN A 14 10.40 -2.38 13.37
N SER A 15 11.51 -2.65 14.06
CA SER A 15 12.01 -1.79 15.15
C SER A 15 12.26 -0.36 14.67
N ILE A 16 12.93 -0.19 13.53
CA ILE A 16 13.17 1.11 12.91
C ILE A 16 11.84 1.81 12.58
N LYS A 17 10.89 1.08 11.98
CA LYS A 17 9.57 1.62 11.65
C LYS A 17 8.83 2.10 12.89
N TYR A 18 8.68 1.27 13.92
CA TYR A 18 7.96 1.66 15.13
C TYR A 18 8.60 2.87 15.82
N ARG A 19 9.94 2.91 15.88
CA ARG A 19 10.68 4.03 16.48
C ARG A 19 10.45 5.34 15.74
N LEU A 20 10.43 5.32 14.41
CA LEU A 20 10.22 6.51 13.59
C LEU A 20 8.74 6.93 13.54
N GLU A 21 7.82 5.97 13.44
CA GLU A 21 6.37 6.24 13.47
C GLU A 21 5.92 6.79 14.83
N PHE A 22 6.49 6.31 15.94
CA PHE A 22 6.20 6.87 17.27
C PHE A 22 6.53 8.36 17.36
N ARG A 23 7.51 8.83 16.59
CA ARG A 23 7.90 10.24 16.51
C ARG A 23 7.09 11.03 15.47
N GLY A 24 6.10 10.41 14.83
CA GLY A 24 5.28 11.05 13.81
C GLY A 24 5.93 11.10 12.42
N ILE A 25 6.89 10.23 12.14
CA ILE A 25 7.49 10.09 10.81
C ILE A 25 6.88 8.87 10.14
N PRO A 26 6.08 9.02 9.07
CA PRO A 26 5.48 7.88 8.38
C PRO A 26 6.53 7.13 7.56
N ILE A 27 6.67 5.83 7.85
CA ILE A 27 7.66 4.94 7.24
C ILE A 27 7.00 3.76 6.54
N PHE A 28 7.43 3.51 5.32
CA PHE A 28 7.06 2.34 4.54
C PHE A 28 8.21 1.34 4.50
N ILE A 29 7.93 0.08 4.77
CA ILE A 29 8.87 -1.02 4.57
C ILE A 29 8.42 -1.79 3.33
N GLY A 30 9.26 -1.81 2.30
CA GLY A 30 9.11 -2.69 1.15
C GLY A 30 10.00 -3.93 1.29
N SER A 31 9.61 -5.04 0.69
CA SER A 31 10.47 -6.22 0.51
C SER A 31 10.92 -6.28 -0.95
N GLU A 32 12.20 -6.55 -1.19
CA GLU A 32 12.75 -6.65 -2.55
C GLU A 32 12.25 -7.91 -3.29
N ASN A 33 11.82 -8.94 -2.55
CA ASN A 33 11.43 -10.24 -3.11
C ASN A 33 9.92 -10.46 -3.23
N SER A 34 9.10 -9.62 -2.60
CA SER A 34 7.65 -9.72 -2.73
C SER A 34 7.16 -8.82 -3.85
N GLY A 35 6.64 -9.44 -4.93
CA GLY A 35 5.63 -8.79 -5.77
C GLY A 35 4.45 -8.27 -4.95
N PRO A 36 3.47 -7.58 -5.55
CA PRO A 36 2.48 -6.73 -4.87
C PRO A 36 1.40 -7.53 -4.10
N ALA A 37 1.79 -8.47 -3.25
CA ALA A 37 0.92 -9.22 -2.37
C ALA A 37 0.70 -8.40 -1.09
N ILE A 38 -0.45 -7.73 -1.06
CA ILE A 38 -0.92 -6.94 0.08
C ILE A 38 -1.23 -7.92 1.23
N GLY A 39 -0.56 -7.75 2.38
CA GLY A 39 -0.98 -8.37 3.65
C GLY A 39 -0.08 -9.45 4.25
N ALA A 40 1.01 -9.84 3.59
CA ALA A 40 2.04 -10.66 4.20
C ALA A 40 3.41 -10.14 3.78
N MET A 41 4.28 -9.80 4.73
CA MET A 41 5.72 -9.67 4.46
C MET A 41 6.27 -11.10 4.41
N PRO A 42 6.55 -11.68 3.22
CA PRO A 42 7.25 -12.95 3.18
C PRO A 42 8.68 -12.70 3.66
N ALA A 43 9.35 -13.75 4.14
CA ALA A 43 10.79 -13.70 4.39
C ALA A 43 11.49 -13.16 3.13
N ALA A 44 11.97 -11.92 3.21
CA ALA A 44 12.67 -11.24 2.15
C ALA A 44 14.18 -11.32 2.41
N ASP A 45 14.97 -11.44 1.35
CA ASP A 45 16.43 -11.36 1.50
C ASP A 45 16.87 -9.95 1.94
N CYS A 46 16.03 -8.94 1.69
CA CYS A 46 16.30 -7.55 2.00
C CYS A 46 14.98 -6.77 2.15
N TYR A 47 14.89 -5.99 3.22
CA TYR A 47 13.83 -5.03 3.51
C TYR A 47 14.35 -3.62 3.26
N THR A 48 13.60 -2.88 2.45
CA THR A 48 13.92 -1.51 2.07
C THR A 48 13.01 -0.55 2.83
N ILE A 49 13.61 0.39 3.56
CA ILE A 49 12.89 1.36 4.40
C ILE A 49 12.81 2.70 3.67
N TRP A 50 11.60 3.24 3.55
CA TRP A 50 11.30 4.48 2.83
C TRP A 50 10.60 5.47 3.75
N ALA A 51 10.95 6.76 3.62
CA ALA A 51 10.11 7.84 4.12
C ALA A 51 8.90 8.01 3.18
N GLU A 52 7.68 7.93 3.72
CA GLU A 52 6.47 8.07 2.90
C GLU A 52 6.26 9.50 2.42
N VAL A 53 6.65 10.47 3.25
CA VAL A 53 6.53 11.90 3.03
C VAL A 53 7.90 12.50 2.77
N ASP A 54 8.05 13.21 1.66
CA ASP A 54 9.35 13.71 1.19
C ASP A 54 9.91 14.82 2.10
N GLU A 55 9.04 15.61 2.70
CA GLU A 55 9.38 16.67 3.66
C GLU A 55 9.96 16.10 4.95
N GLN A 56 9.55 14.87 5.33
CA GLN A 56 10.03 14.19 6.53
C GLN A 56 11.33 13.42 6.31
N TYR A 57 11.83 13.35 5.08
CA TYR A 57 13.02 12.57 4.74
C TYR A 57 14.27 12.98 5.56
N GLN A 58 14.53 14.28 5.67
CA GLN A 58 15.68 14.78 6.42
C GLN A 58 15.53 14.51 7.92
N CYS A 59 14.31 14.70 8.45
CA CYS A 59 13.99 14.38 9.84
C CYS A 59 14.19 12.89 10.12
N ALA A 60 13.81 12.01 9.19
CA ALA A 60 13.99 10.56 9.30
C ALA A 60 15.46 10.14 9.31
N LEU A 61 16.31 10.75 8.46
CA LEU A 61 17.76 10.49 8.47
C LEU A 61 18.41 10.90 9.79
N ILE A 62 18.02 12.05 10.34
CA ILE A 62 18.54 12.51 11.64
C ILE A 62 18.04 11.58 12.75
N ALA A 63 16.75 11.24 12.75
CA ALA A 63 16.15 10.33 13.73
C ALA A 63 16.69 8.89 13.70
N LEU A 64 17.30 8.47 12.57
CA LEU A 64 17.99 7.19 12.44
C LEU A 64 19.35 7.19 13.15
N SER A 65 20.05 8.32 13.14
CA SER A 65 21.38 8.47 13.74
C SER A 65 21.35 9.03 15.17
N ASN A 66 20.26 9.70 15.55
CA ASN A 66 20.05 10.28 16.87
C ASN A 66 18.71 9.81 17.45
N GLU A 67 18.77 9.10 18.57
CA GLU A 67 17.58 8.55 19.24
C GLU A 67 16.77 9.60 20.00
N ASP A 68 17.36 10.75 20.33
CA ASP A 68 16.70 11.82 21.08
C ASP A 68 16.16 12.93 20.16
N TYR A 69 16.20 12.72 18.84
CA TYR A 69 15.74 13.71 17.88
C TYR A 69 14.21 13.82 17.84
N GLU A 70 13.70 15.04 18.04
CA GLU A 70 12.29 15.39 17.86
C GLU A 70 12.06 16.07 16.50
N PRO A 71 11.14 15.55 15.66
CA PRO A 71 10.82 16.16 14.37
C PRO A 71 10.15 17.52 14.54
N ALA A 72 10.50 18.48 13.68
CA ALA A 72 9.94 19.84 13.76
C ALA A 72 8.43 19.91 13.45
N ALA A 73 7.90 18.95 12.67
CA ALA A 73 6.49 18.87 12.29
C ALA A 73 6.04 17.40 12.29
N PRO A 74 5.77 16.80 13.46
CA PRO A 74 5.37 15.40 13.54
C PRO A 74 3.98 15.22 12.91
N ILE A 75 3.80 14.13 12.17
CA ILE A 75 2.51 13.76 11.55
C ILE A 75 1.79 12.78 12.48
N ASN A 76 0.47 12.96 12.64
CA ASN A 76 -0.34 11.97 13.33
C ASN A 76 -0.45 10.70 12.47
N ILE A 77 0.31 9.65 12.84
CA ILE A 77 0.36 8.39 12.10
C ILE A 77 -1.02 7.71 12.04
N GLY A 78 -1.83 7.81 13.09
CA GLY A 78 -3.16 7.19 13.12
C GLY A 78 -4.09 7.79 12.05
N GLU A 79 -4.12 9.12 11.95
CA GLU A 79 -4.88 9.83 10.91
C GLU A 79 -4.32 9.55 9.52
N PHE A 80 -2.98 9.56 9.38
CA PHE A 80 -2.30 9.30 8.12
C PHE A 80 -2.61 7.89 7.58
N ARG A 81 -2.53 6.86 8.43
CA ARG A 81 -2.86 5.47 8.07
C ARG A 81 -4.34 5.31 7.75
N SER A 82 -5.22 5.92 8.54
CA SER A 82 -6.66 5.90 8.26
C SER A 82 -6.98 6.53 6.90
N ALA A 83 -6.37 7.67 6.58
CA ALA A 83 -6.55 8.32 5.28
C ALA A 83 -6.04 7.46 4.11
N GLN A 84 -4.90 6.77 4.30
CA GLN A 84 -4.34 5.83 3.33
C GLN A 84 -5.27 4.63 3.11
N ASP A 85 -5.79 4.03 4.18
CA ASP A 85 -6.74 2.91 4.11
C ASP A 85 -8.05 3.32 3.43
N HIS A 86 -8.56 4.51 3.73
CA HIS A 86 -9.73 5.07 3.07
C HIS A 86 -9.50 5.23 1.56
N ALA A 87 -8.38 5.84 1.15
CA ALA A 87 -8.04 6.00 -0.27
C ALA A 87 -7.92 4.64 -0.99
N VAL A 88 -7.27 3.65 -0.38
CA VAL A 88 -7.15 2.30 -0.95
C VAL A 88 -8.53 1.63 -1.06
N SER A 89 -9.38 1.78 -0.05
CA SER A 89 -10.73 1.20 -0.03
C SER A 89 -11.62 1.78 -1.12
N GLU A 90 -11.54 3.09 -1.39
CA GLU A 90 -12.30 3.77 -2.44
C GLU A 90 -11.89 3.30 -3.83
N VAL A 91 -10.57 3.18 -4.07
CA VAL A 91 -10.04 2.63 -5.32
C VAL A 91 -10.52 1.19 -5.51
N ARG A 92 -10.39 0.34 -4.49
CA ARG A 92 -10.84 -1.06 -4.55
C ARG A 92 -12.35 -1.17 -4.82
N ASN A 93 -13.16 -0.35 -4.15
CA ASN A 93 -14.60 -0.32 -4.34
C ASN A 93 -14.99 0.18 -5.75
N THR A 94 -14.25 1.13 -6.30
CA THR A 94 -14.46 1.64 -7.67
C THR A 94 -14.11 0.58 -8.71
N PHE A 95 -12.96 -0.08 -8.58
CA PHE A 95 -12.57 -1.20 -9.46
C PHE A 95 -13.57 -2.36 -9.38
N SER A 96 -14.06 -2.69 -8.19
CA SER A 96 -15.09 -3.72 -8.01
C SER A 96 -16.39 -3.37 -8.74
N LYS A 97 -16.87 -2.12 -8.61
CA LYS A 97 -18.08 -1.65 -9.32
C LYS A 97 -17.92 -1.69 -10.84
N ILE A 98 -16.78 -1.26 -11.36
CA ILE A 98 -16.48 -1.31 -12.80
C ILE A 98 -16.47 -2.75 -13.30
N ASN A 99 -15.79 -3.65 -12.56
CA ASN A 99 -15.73 -5.06 -12.92
C ASN A 99 -17.12 -5.71 -12.93
N GLN A 100 -17.95 -5.40 -11.92
CA GLN A 100 -19.31 -5.92 -11.84
C GLN A 100 -20.21 -5.40 -12.98
N TYR A 101 -20.04 -4.14 -13.38
CA TYR A 101 -20.76 -3.58 -14.52
C TYR A 101 -20.38 -4.26 -15.84
N ILE A 102 -19.07 -4.42 -16.10
CA ILE A 102 -18.56 -5.09 -17.31
C ILE A 102 -19.06 -6.54 -17.37
N LEU A 103 -18.97 -7.29 -16.26
CA LEU A 103 -19.43 -8.67 -16.19
C LEU A 103 -20.92 -8.80 -16.52
N ASN A 104 -21.76 -7.91 -15.98
CA ASN A 104 -23.20 -7.91 -16.24
C ASN A 104 -23.52 -7.61 -17.71
N VAL A 105 -22.83 -6.64 -18.32
CA VAL A 105 -23.02 -6.31 -19.75
C VAL A 105 -22.62 -7.50 -20.64
N VAL A 106 -21.50 -8.16 -20.34
CA VAL A 106 -21.06 -9.36 -21.08
C VAL A 106 -22.07 -10.49 -20.93
N MET A 107 -22.56 -10.77 -19.71
CA MET A 107 -23.58 -11.78 -19.46
C MET A 107 -24.88 -11.52 -20.23
N LEU A 108 -25.37 -10.28 -20.23
CA LEU A 108 -26.57 -9.91 -21.00
C LEU A 108 -26.34 -10.06 -22.51
N GLY A 109 -25.15 -9.73 -23.00
CA GLY A 109 -24.78 -9.94 -24.41
C GLY A 109 -24.77 -11.42 -24.80
N VAL A 110 -24.22 -12.30 -23.95
CA VAL A 110 -24.21 -13.75 -24.17
C VAL A 110 -25.63 -14.31 -24.16
N ILE A 111 -26.46 -13.91 -23.20
CA ILE A 111 -27.87 -14.35 -23.13
C ILE A 111 -28.63 -13.89 -24.38
N GLY A 112 -28.48 -12.63 -24.79
CA GLY A 112 -29.11 -12.09 -25.99
C GLY A 112 -28.69 -12.82 -27.27
N TRP A 113 -27.40 -13.12 -27.42
CA TRP A 113 -26.88 -13.91 -28.53
C TRP A 113 -27.46 -15.33 -28.54
N PHE A 114 -27.55 -15.97 -27.37
CA PHE A 114 -28.08 -17.32 -27.25
C PHE A 114 -29.57 -17.39 -27.62
N ILE A 115 -30.36 -16.40 -27.20
CA ILE A 115 -31.78 -16.27 -27.57
C ILE A 115 -31.92 -16.07 -29.09
N TYR A 116 -31.14 -15.15 -29.68
CA TYR A 116 -31.14 -14.92 -31.13
C TYR A 116 -30.80 -16.20 -31.90
N TYR A 117 -29.73 -16.90 -31.49
CA TYR A 117 -29.31 -18.15 -32.11
C TYR A 117 -30.39 -19.24 -32.04
N ALA A 118 -31.03 -19.41 -30.88
CA ALA A 118 -32.10 -20.38 -30.69
C ALA A 118 -33.34 -20.09 -31.56
N VAL A 119 -33.75 -18.81 -31.66
CA VAL A 119 -34.87 -18.39 -32.51
C VAL A 119 -34.54 -18.52 -34.00
N SER A 120 -33.30 -18.23 -34.40
CA SER A 120 -32.88 -18.33 -35.82
C SER A 120 -32.75 -19.77 -36.34
N ARG A 121 -32.80 -20.77 -35.45
CA ARG A 121 -32.71 -22.20 -35.80
C ARG A 121 -34.04 -22.95 -35.69
N ILE A 122 -35.12 -22.26 -35.34
CA ILE A 122 -36.51 -22.74 -35.40
C ILE A 122 -37.11 -22.29 -36.74
#